data_AF-T0YBI6-F1
#
_entry.id   AF-T0YBI6-F1
#
_cell.length_a   1.000
_cell.length_b   1.000
_cell.length_c   1.000
_cell.angle_alpha   90.00
_cell.angle_beta   90.00
_cell.angle_gamma   90.00
#
_symmetry.space_group_name_H-M   'P 1'
#
loop_
_entity.id
_entity.type
_entity.pdbx_description
1 polymer ?
#
loop_
_entity_poly.entity_id
_entity_poly.type
_entity_poly.pdbx_seq_one_letter_code
_entity_poly.pdbx_strand_id
1 'polypeptide(L)'
;MIPLVVGVTSHRNIPAGEIESIRRRVREFLAQLQHDFPALPLVVLSALAEGGDQLVAQEALALGARLIAPLPLPRDLYLEDFADPTTRARFEALCAHAEVL
;
A
#
# COMPACT_ATOMS: atom_id res chain seq x y z
N MET A 1 20.73 7.26 5.79
CA MET A 1 20.17 7.72 4.50
C MET A 1 18.74 8.16 4.76
N ILE A 2 18.31 9.30 4.22
CA ILE A 2 16.97 9.86 4.47
C ILE A 2 16.02 9.34 3.37
N PRO A 3 14.91 8.67 3.69
CA PRO A 3 13.94 8.20 2.69
C PRO A 3 12.97 9.30 2.25
N LEU A 4 12.38 9.14 1.06
CA LEU A 4 11.16 9.84 0.67
C LEU A 4 9.97 8.99 1.11
N VAL A 5 9.19 9.47 2.08
CA VAL A 5 8.06 8.73 2.65
C VAL A 5 6.74 9.27 2.10
N VAL A 6 5.93 8.38 1.54
CA VAL A 6 4.56 8.68 1.07
C VAL A 6 3.56 7.98 1.99
N GLY A 7 2.81 8.77 2.75
CA GLY A 7 1.68 8.28 3.55
C GLY A 7 0.45 8.05 2.69
N VAL A 8 -0.24 6.93 2.90
CA VAL A 8 -1.41 6.52 2.12
C VAL A 8 -2.64 6.45 3.02
N THR A 9 -3.74 6.97 2.48
CA THR A 9 -5.10 6.73 2.94
C THR A 9 -5.99 6.60 1.71
N SER A 10 -7.04 5.78 1.80
CA SER A 10 -7.90 5.53 0.66
C SER A 10 -9.31 5.05 1.06
N HIS A 11 -10.17 4.98 0.05
CA HIS A 11 -11.50 4.38 0.19
C HIS A 11 -11.42 2.85 0.15
N ARG A 12 -12.24 2.19 0.97
CA ARG A 12 -12.43 0.74 0.91
C ARG A 12 -13.22 0.31 -0.33
N ASN A 13 -14.24 1.09 -0.68
CA ASN A 13 -15.17 0.79 -1.76
C ASN A 13 -14.81 1.58 -3.02
N ILE A 14 -13.92 1.03 -3.84
CA ILE A 14 -13.55 1.60 -5.14
C ILE A 14 -14.44 0.96 -6.22
N PRO A 15 -15.13 1.75 -7.07
CA PRO A 15 -15.91 1.20 -8.18
C PRO A 15 -15.04 0.34 -9.11
N ALA A 16 -15.53 -0.84 -9.48
CA ALA A 16 -14.75 -1.81 -10.27
C ALA A 16 -14.21 -1.22 -11.59
N GLY A 17 -14.99 -0.34 -12.24
CA GLY A 17 -14.59 0.34 -13.47
C GLY A 17 -13.48 1.39 -13.30
N GLU A 18 -13.15 1.77 -12.07
CA GLU A 18 -12.12 2.77 -11.76
C GLU A 18 -10.80 2.16 -11.29
N ILE A 19 -10.82 0.90 -10.83
CA ILE A 19 -9.66 0.23 -10.23
C ILE A 19 -8.42 0.33 -11.13
N GLU A 20 -8.50 -0.09 -12.39
CA GLU A 20 -7.34 -0.09 -13.29
C GLU A 20 -6.82 1.32 -13.60
N SER A 21 -7.72 2.30 -13.70
CA SER A 21 -7.32 3.70 -13.89
C SER A 21 -6.57 4.24 -12.68
N ILE A 22 -7.01 3.88 -11.48
CA ILE A 22 -6.34 4.24 -10.22
C ILE A 22 -4.99 3.53 -10.12
N ARG A 23 -4.91 2.22 -10.39
CA ARG A 23 -3.65 1.46 -10.38
C ARG A 23 -2.60 2.11 -11.28
N ARG A 24 -2.99 2.45 -12.51
CA ARG A 24 -2.11 3.15 -13.47
C ARG A 24 -1.61 4.48 -12.91
N ARG A 25 -2.52 5.33 -12.39
CA ARG A 25 -2.15 6.64 -11.84
C ARG A 25 -1.21 6.53 -10.63
N VAL A 26 -1.46 5.56 -9.74
CA VAL A 26 -0.58 5.29 -8.60
C VAL A 26 0.81 4.90 -9.08
N ARG A 27 0.90 3.98 -10.04
CA ARG A 27 2.18 3.54 -10.60
C ARG A 27 2.94 4.70 -11.26
N GLU A 28 2.28 5.48 -12.10
CA GLU A 28 2.85 6.65 -12.77
C GLU A 28 3.37 7.66 -11.74
N PHE A 29 2.59 7.95 -10.70
CA PHE A 29 2.98 8.86 -9.64
C PHE A 29 4.21 8.37 -8.86
N LEU A 30 4.21 7.13 -8.39
CA LEU A 30 5.34 6.59 -7.61
C LEU A 30 6.62 6.48 -8.47
N ALA A 31 6.49 6.10 -9.75
CA ALA A 31 7.61 6.10 -10.68
C ALA A 31 8.15 7.51 -10.94
N GLN A 32 7.28 8.51 -11.04
CA GLN A 32 7.68 9.91 -11.17
C GLN A 32 8.48 10.38 -9.94
N LEU A 33 8.03 10.02 -8.73
CA LEU A 33 8.78 10.35 -7.50
C LEU A 33 10.18 9.69 -7.49
N GLN A 34 10.31 8.44 -7.93
CA GLN A 34 11.62 7.78 -8.05
C GLN A 34 12.52 8.48 -9.08
N HIS A 35 11.95 8.98 -10.17
CA HIS A 35 12.68 9.73 -11.20
C HIS A 35 13.14 11.10 -10.71
N ASP A 36 12.26 11.85 -10.03
CA ASP A 36 12.54 13.21 -9.56
C ASP A 36 13.49 13.22 -8.36
N PHE A 37 13.47 12.17 -7.55
CA PHE A 37 14.26 12.04 -6.33
C PHE A 37 15.11 10.76 -6.28
N PRO A 38 16.01 10.53 -7.26
CA PRO A 38 16.70 9.23 -7.42
C PRO A 38 17.65 8.89 -6.27
N ALA A 39 18.06 9.89 -5.48
CA ALA A 39 18.93 9.72 -4.31
C ALA A 39 18.15 9.33 -3.03
N LEU A 40 16.81 9.39 -3.05
CA LEU A 40 15.96 9.12 -1.89
C LEU A 40 15.23 7.79 -2.10
N PRO A 41 15.52 6.73 -1.31
CA PRO A 41 14.74 5.51 -1.37
C PRO A 41 13.26 5.81 -1.09
N LEU A 42 12.38 5.34 -1.98
CA LEU A 42 10.94 5.49 -1.82
C LEU A 42 10.42 4.50 -0.77
N VAL A 43 9.69 5.03 0.21
CA VAL A 43 9.00 4.27 1.24
C VAL A 43 7.52 4.63 1.21
N VAL A 44 6.66 3.62 1.13
CA VAL A 44 5.21 3.78 1.28
C VAL A 44 4.79 3.37 2.69
N LEU A 45 4.02 4.23 3.34
CA LEU A 45 3.48 4.04 4.68
C LEU A 45 1.96 3.89 4.58
N SER A 46 1.41 2.73 4.94
CA SER A 46 -0.03 2.44 4.86
C SER A 46 -0.47 1.49 5.95
N ALA A 47 -1.66 1.71 6.52
CA ALA A 47 -2.26 0.77 7.47
C ALA A 47 -2.74 -0.54 6.81
N LEU A 48 -2.66 -0.66 5.48
CA LEU A 48 -3.08 -1.81 4.69
C LEU A 48 -4.58 -2.15 4.85
N ALA A 49 -5.41 -1.13 5.11
CA ALA A 49 -6.85 -1.26 5.16
C ALA A 49 -7.40 -1.87 3.85
N GLU A 50 -8.55 -2.54 3.95
CA GLU A 50 -9.25 -3.07 2.77
C GLU A 50 -9.43 -2.02 1.66
N GLY A 51 -9.29 -2.44 0.40
CA GLY A 51 -9.49 -1.58 -0.77
C GLY A 51 -8.23 -0.83 -1.19
N GLY A 52 -8.31 0.50 -1.26
CA GLY A 52 -7.29 1.31 -1.92
C GLY A 52 -5.91 1.32 -1.25
N ASP A 53 -5.85 1.17 0.08
CA ASP A 53 -4.59 1.07 0.81
C ASP A 53 -3.76 -0.14 0.33
N GLN A 54 -4.39 -1.32 0.27
CA GLN A 54 -3.75 -2.52 -0.27
C GLN A 54 -3.41 -2.40 -1.76
N LEU A 55 -4.26 -1.73 -2.56
CA LEU A 55 -4.00 -1.49 -3.98
C LEU A 55 -2.72 -0.66 -4.17
N VAL A 56 -2.56 0.43 -3.41
CA VAL A 56 -1.37 1.28 -3.48
C VAL A 56 -0.14 0.51 -3.00
N ALA A 57 -0.25 -0.25 -1.90
CA ALA A 57 0.85 -1.06 -1.39
C ALA A 57 1.34 -2.10 -2.42
N GLN A 58 0.43 -2.74 -3.17
CA GLN A 58 0.80 -3.66 -4.24
C GLN A 58 1.57 -2.97 -5.37
N GLU A 59 1.09 -1.81 -5.84
CA GLU A 59 1.78 -1.06 -6.90
C GLU A 59 3.14 -0.53 -6.44
N ALA A 60 3.26 -0.11 -5.17
CA ALA A 60 4.51 0.32 -4.58
C ALA A 60 5.55 -0.80 -4.54
N LEU A 61 5.18 -1.99 -4.05
CA LEU A 61 6.06 -3.16 -4.03
C LEU A 61 6.47 -3.60 -5.44
N ALA A 62 5.55 -3.54 -6.42
CA ALA A 62 5.86 -3.85 -7.81
C ALA A 62 6.90 -2.90 -8.43
N LEU A 63 7.00 -1.67 -7.92
CA LEU A 63 8.02 -0.68 -8.30
C LEU A 63 9.30 -0.75 -7.44
N GLY A 64 9.41 -1.75 -6.56
CA GLY A 64 10.56 -1.93 -5.69
C GLY A 64 10.66 -0.92 -4.54
N ALA A 65 9.57 -0.20 -4.23
CA ALA A 65 9.52 0.64 -3.04
C ALA A 65 9.52 -0.22 -1.76
N ARG A 66 10.03 0.34 -0.67
CA ARG A 66 9.86 -0.25 0.66
C ARG A 66 8.45 0.01 1.17
N LEU A 67 7.88 -0.94 1.91
CA LEU A 67 6.56 -0.83 2.54
C LEU A 67 6.69 -0.88 4.06
N ILE A 68 6.09 0.08 4.76
CA ILE A 68 5.94 0.09 6.21
C ILE A 68 4.45 0.08 6.54
N ALA A 69 4.06 -0.83 7.43
CA ALA A 69 2.67 -1.05 7.81
C ALA A 69 2.46 -0.79 9.31
N PRO A 70 2.20 0.48 9.72
CA PRO A 70 1.83 0.80 11.09
C PRO A 70 0.38 0.38 11.33
N LEU A 71 0.20 -0.78 11.95
CA LEU A 71 -1.15 -1.30 12.16
C LEU A 71 -1.83 -0.50 13.30
N PRO A 72 -3.09 -0.10 13.15
CA PRO A 72 -3.77 0.68 14.18
C PRO A 72 -4.15 -0.16 15.41
N LEU A 73 -4.15 -1.48 15.25
CA LEU A 73 -4.51 -2.50 16.22
C LEU A 73 -3.62 -3.73 16.03
N PRO A 74 -3.54 -4.64 17.01
CA PRO A 74 -2.99 -5.98 16.81
C PRO A 74 -3.57 -6.62 15.55
N ARG A 75 -2.72 -7.33 14.82
CA ARG A 75 -3.01 -7.86 13.48
C ARG A 75 -4.27 -8.72 13.43
N ASP A 76 -4.42 -9.60 14.41
CA ASP A 76 -5.57 -10.50 14.58
C ASP A 76 -6.87 -9.71 14.74
N LEU A 77 -6.88 -8.69 15.60
CA LEU A 77 -8.03 -7.80 15.80
C LEU A 77 -8.32 -6.96 14.56
N TYR A 78 -7.28 -6.48 13.87
CA TYR A 78 -7.47 -5.65 12.67
C TYR A 78 -8.09 -6.42 11.51
N LEU A 79 -7.76 -7.71 11.38
CA LEU A 79 -8.34 -8.61 10.37
C LEU A 79 -9.81 -8.93 10.60
N GLU A 80 -10.35 -8.69 11.81
CA GLU A 80 -11.78 -8.87 12.09
C GLU A 80 -12.63 -7.87 11.28
N ASP A 81 -12.10 -6.68 10.96
CA ASP A 81 -12.76 -5.64 10.16
C ASP A 81 -12.83 -5.96 8.66
N PHE A 82 -12.23 -7.07 8.22
CA PHE A 82 -12.06 -7.40 6.80
C PHE A 82 -13.04 -8.52 6.45
N ALA A 83 -14.08 -8.22 5.67
CA ALA A 83 -15.14 -9.19 5.40
C ALA A 83 -14.75 -10.23 4.33
N ASP A 84 -13.99 -9.82 3.31
CA ASP A 84 -13.61 -10.69 2.19
C ASP A 84 -12.34 -11.51 2.50
N PRO A 85 -12.40 -12.86 2.43
CA PRO A 85 -11.22 -13.72 2.56
C PRO A 85 -10.08 -13.36 1.58
N THR A 86 -10.41 -12.86 0.39
CA THR A 86 -9.43 -12.44 -0.62
C THR A 86 -8.67 -11.21 -0.15
N THR A 87 -9.36 -10.24 0.44
CA THR A 87 -8.75 -9.07 1.09
C THR A 87 -7.83 -9.51 2.24
N ARG A 88 -8.26 -10.46 3.07
CA ARG A 88 -7.40 -11.00 4.16
C ARG A 88 -6.14 -11.65 3.61
N ALA A 89 -6.24 -12.51 2.60
CA ALA A 89 -5.09 -13.14 1.97
C ALA A 89 -4.13 -12.12 1.36
N ARG A 90 -4.65 -11.04 0.76
CA ARG A 90 -3.84 -9.95 0.22
C ARG A 90 -3.12 -9.18 1.32
N PHE A 91 -3.81 -8.85 2.40
CA PHE A 91 -3.20 -8.22 3.58
C PHE A 91 -2.06 -9.07 4.14
N GLU A 92 -2.28 -10.36 4.33
CA GLU A 92 -1.25 -11.31 4.78
C GLU A 92 -0.02 -11.31 3.87
N ALA A 93 -0.24 -11.36 2.54
CA ALA A 93 0.84 -11.30 1.57
C ALA A 93 1.61 -9.98 1.60
N LEU A 94 0.91 -8.85 1.80
CA LEU A 94 1.54 -7.53 1.93
C LEU A 94 2.35 -7.41 3.23
N CYS A 95 1.82 -7.88 4.36
CA CYS A 95 2.55 -7.90 5.63
C CYS A 95 3.84 -8.72 5.55
N ALA A 96 3.85 -9.83 4.79
CA ALA A 96 5.06 -10.63 4.58
C ALA A 96 6.19 -9.89 3.85
N HIS A 97 5.87 -8.79 3.14
CA HIS A 97 6.82 -7.95 2.41
C HIS A 97 6.94 -6.54 3.01
N ALA A 98 6.31 -6.29 4.17
CA ALA A 98 6.31 -5.02 4.86
C ALA A 98 7.12 -5.08 6.15
N GLU A 99 7.66 -3.95 6.55
CA GLU A 99 8.03 -3.71 7.95
C GLU A 99 6.75 -3.38 8.73
N VAL A 100 6.24 -4.35 9.49
CA VAL A 100 5.03 -4.19 10.30
C VAL A 100 5.39 -3.57 11.64
N LEU A 101 4.71 -2.48 12.00
CA LEU A 101 4.89 -1.72 13.25
C LEU A 101 3.63 -1.77 14.11
#